data_AF-A0A549SH97-F1
#
_entry.id   AF-A0A549SH97-F1
#
_cell.length_a   1.000
_cell.length_b   1.000
_cell.length_c   1.000
_cell.angle_alpha   90.00
_cell.angle_beta   90.00
_cell.angle_gamma   90.00
#
_symmetry.space_group_name_H-M   'P 1'
#
loop_
_entity.id
_entity.type
_entity.pdbx_description
1 polymer ?
#
loop_
_entity_poly.entity_id
_entity_poly.type
_entity_poly.pdbx_seq_one_letter_code
_entity_poly.pdbx_strand_id
1 'polypeptide(L)'
;MQQFSTTESETRDAATAATFSLDAFDHDAARRDGWVISDCGSYRDGAPRIELQKFDNPEQGPPKFRDDRAAWSHIVACARGGSVLHMRALDLVDRRERLAIEAAFGPW
;
A
#
# COMPACT_ATOMS: atom_id res chain seq x y z
N MET A 1 -3.56 54.15 3.68
CA MET A 1 -3.24 53.01 4.55
C MET A 1 -3.19 51.78 3.67
N GLN A 2 -2.05 51.10 3.64
CA GLN A 2 -1.80 49.90 2.82
C GLN A 2 -2.33 48.69 3.60
N GLN A 3 -2.99 47.75 2.92
CA GLN A 3 -3.21 46.40 3.43
C GLN A 3 -2.63 45.43 2.40
N PHE A 4 -1.47 44.88 2.73
CA PHE A 4 -0.94 43.67 2.13
C PHE A 4 -1.64 42.50 2.82
N SER A 5 -2.43 41.72 2.08
CA SER A 5 -2.83 40.38 2.52
C SER A 5 -2.16 39.38 1.61
N THR A 6 -0.97 38.97 2.04
CA THR A 6 -0.25 37.80 1.56
C THR A 6 -0.97 36.56 2.10
N THR A 7 -1.63 35.82 1.21
CA THR A 7 -1.90 34.39 1.41
C THR A 7 -1.74 33.69 0.07
N GLU A 8 -0.51 33.67 -0.42
CA GLU A 8 -0.02 32.55 -1.23
C GLU A 8 0.40 31.43 -0.26
N SER A 9 0.14 30.17 -0.63
CA SER A 9 0.85 28.96 -0.15
C SER A 9 0.14 27.96 0.79
N GLU A 10 -1.20 27.86 0.80
CA GLU A 10 -1.87 26.76 1.53
C GLU A 10 -2.77 25.84 0.70
N THR A 11 -2.82 26.01 -0.63
CA THR A 11 -3.65 25.16 -1.50
C THR A 11 -2.86 24.13 -2.32
N ARG A 12 -1.53 24.04 -2.14
CA ARG A 12 -0.68 23.17 -2.97
C ARG A 12 -0.33 21.80 -2.36
N ASP A 13 -0.63 21.56 -1.09
CA ASP A 13 -0.35 20.27 -0.42
C ASP A 13 -1.53 19.28 -0.43
N ALA A 14 -2.76 19.73 -0.70
CA ALA A 14 -3.93 18.85 -0.68
C ALA A 14 -4.15 18.06 -1.98
N ALA A 15 -3.44 18.39 -3.08
CA ALA A 15 -3.66 17.81 -4.40
C ALA A 15 -2.86 16.52 -4.68
N THR A 16 -1.97 16.10 -3.78
CA THR A 16 -1.07 14.93 -3.99
C THR A 16 -1.43 13.73 -3.12
N ALA A 17 -2.38 13.85 -2.20
CA ALA A 17 -2.99 12.69 -1.54
C ALA A 17 -4.13 12.17 -2.42
N ALA A 18 -3.81 11.55 -3.55
CA ALA A 18 -4.79 10.71 -4.23
C ALA A 18 -5.23 9.66 -3.20
N THR A 19 -6.43 9.81 -2.64
CA THR A 19 -7.03 8.82 -1.75
C THR A 19 -7.31 7.59 -2.61
N PHE A 20 -6.30 6.76 -2.82
CA PHE A 20 -6.49 5.46 -3.44
C PHE A 20 -7.43 4.69 -2.50
N SER A 21 -8.59 4.29 -3.00
CA SER A 21 -9.50 3.42 -2.25
C SER A 21 -9.12 1.97 -2.54
N LEU A 22 -9.31 1.11 -1.54
CA LEU A 22 -9.10 -0.32 -1.70
C LEU A 22 -9.99 -0.91 -2.81
N ASP A 23 -11.19 -0.35 -3.02
CA ASP A 23 -12.11 -0.78 -4.07
C ASP A 23 -11.60 -0.48 -5.49
N ALA A 24 -10.81 0.58 -5.66
CA ALA A 24 -10.25 0.97 -6.95
C ALA A 24 -8.91 0.27 -7.27
N PHE A 25 -8.40 -0.54 -6.33
CA PHE A 25 -7.17 -1.28 -6.49
C PHE A 25 -7.35 -2.50 -7.41
N ASP A 26 -6.34 -2.81 -8.24
CA ASP A 26 -6.39 -3.96 -9.15
C ASP A 26 -6.05 -5.27 -8.41
N HIS A 27 -7.06 -5.79 -7.71
CA HIS A 27 -6.96 -7.02 -6.93
C HIS A 27 -6.64 -8.24 -7.78
N ASP A 28 -7.10 -8.28 -9.03
CA ASP A 28 -6.88 -9.42 -9.92
C ASP A 28 -5.44 -9.45 -10.45
N ALA A 29 -4.82 -8.29 -10.67
CA ALA A 29 -3.40 -8.23 -10.94
C ALA A 29 -2.56 -8.69 -9.74
N ALA A 30 -2.90 -8.25 -8.52
CA ALA A 30 -2.21 -8.70 -7.31
C ALA A 30 -2.32 -10.23 -7.12
N ARG A 31 -3.53 -10.80 -7.26
CA ARG A 31 -3.77 -12.26 -7.15
C ARG A 31 -3.00 -13.05 -8.20
N ARG A 32 -2.99 -12.60 -9.45
CA ARG A 32 -2.17 -13.21 -10.51
C ARG A 32 -0.68 -13.14 -10.21
N ASP A 33 -0.24 -12.07 -9.53
CA ASP A 33 1.14 -11.92 -9.10
C ASP A 33 1.46 -12.67 -7.78
N GLY A 34 0.45 -13.28 -7.16
CA GLY A 34 0.59 -14.22 -6.04
C GLY A 34 0.42 -13.62 -4.65
N TRP A 35 -0.13 -12.41 -4.54
CA TRP A 35 -0.34 -11.72 -3.26
C TRP A 35 -1.68 -10.98 -3.25
N VAL A 36 -2.10 -10.54 -2.07
CA VAL A 36 -3.37 -9.81 -1.88
C VAL A 36 -3.16 -8.63 -0.93
N ILE A 37 -4.00 -7.61 -1.10
CA ILE A 37 -4.21 -6.57 -0.10
C ILE A 37 -5.62 -6.71 0.46
N SER A 38 -5.75 -6.76 1.78
CA SER A 38 -7.00 -7.13 2.45
C SER A 38 -7.40 -6.08 3.46
N ASP A 39 -8.69 -5.72 3.48
CA ASP A 39 -9.30 -5.03 4.62
C ASP A 39 -9.59 -6.05 5.72
N CYS A 40 -8.77 -6.01 6.76
CA CYS A 40 -8.86 -6.88 7.93
C CYS A 40 -9.66 -6.20 9.08
N GLY A 41 -10.44 -5.15 8.77
CA GLY A 41 -11.26 -4.40 9.68
C GLY A 41 -10.48 -3.33 10.43
N SER A 42 -10.56 -3.36 11.76
CA SER A 42 -9.88 -2.36 12.59
C SER A 42 -9.18 -3.00 13.78
N TYR A 43 -8.08 -2.37 14.20
CA TYR A 43 -7.42 -2.69 15.45
C TYR A 43 -8.30 -2.29 16.66
N ARG A 44 -7.90 -2.73 17.86
CA ARG A 44 -8.63 -2.42 19.11
C ARG A 44 -8.73 -0.92 19.40
N ASP A 45 -7.81 -0.12 18.90
CA ASP A 45 -7.81 1.34 18.99
C ASP A 45 -8.61 2.02 17.88
N GLY A 46 -9.33 1.26 17.05
CA GLY A 46 -10.20 1.76 15.99
C GLY A 46 -9.46 2.18 14.71
N ALA A 47 -8.13 2.07 14.67
CA ALA A 47 -7.36 2.30 13.45
C ALA A 47 -7.67 1.22 12.39
N PRO A 48 -7.78 1.57 11.09
CA PRO A 48 -7.99 0.59 10.02
C PRO A 48 -6.82 -0.39 9.96
N ARG A 49 -7.13 -1.61 9.55
CA ARG A 49 -6.17 -2.72 9.43
C ARG A 49 -6.18 -3.20 7.99
N ILE A 50 -5.23 -2.70 7.19
CA ILE A 50 -5.09 -3.03 5.77
C ILE A 50 -3.74 -3.71 5.59
N GLU A 51 -3.77 -4.99 5.27
CA GLU A 51 -2.59 -5.86 5.29
C GLU A 51 -2.22 -6.36 3.89
N LEU A 52 -0.92 -6.60 3.67
CA LEU A 52 -0.39 -7.27 2.48
C LEU A 52 -0.04 -8.71 2.84
N GLN A 53 -0.56 -9.67 2.09
CA GLN A 53 -0.40 -11.08 2.41
C GLN A 53 -0.07 -11.88 1.14
N LYS A 54 0.58 -13.03 1.31
CA LYS A 54 0.67 -13.99 0.22
C LYS A 54 -0.74 -14.48 -0.16
N PHE A 55 -0.91 -14.83 -1.43
CA PHE A 55 -2.16 -15.42 -1.88
C PHE A 55 -2.12 -16.94 -1.68
N ASP A 56 -2.86 -17.42 -0.68
CA ASP A 56 -2.80 -18.82 -0.22
C ASP A 56 -3.61 -19.82 -1.04
N ASN A 57 -4.64 -19.37 -1.77
CA ASN A 57 -5.56 -20.25 -2.48
C ASN A 57 -5.66 -19.86 -3.96
N PRO A 58 -4.57 -19.94 -4.75
CA PRO A 58 -4.65 -19.74 -6.18
C PRO A 58 -5.47 -20.84 -6.85
N GLU A 59 -6.23 -20.50 -7.89
CA GLU A 59 -7.01 -21.47 -8.67
C GLU A 59 -6.13 -22.52 -9.36
N GLN A 60 -4.86 -22.20 -9.60
CA GLN A 60 -3.90 -23.04 -10.29
C GLN A 60 -2.60 -23.16 -9.50
N GLY A 61 -2.27 -24.39 -9.09
CA GLY A 61 -1.00 -24.72 -8.45
C GLY A 61 -0.88 -24.30 -6.98
N PRO A 62 0.31 -24.45 -6.38
CA PRO A 62 0.56 -23.99 -5.02
C PRO A 62 0.75 -22.46 -4.95
N PRO A 63 0.66 -21.85 -3.74
CA PRO A 63 1.03 -20.46 -3.53
C PRO A 63 2.42 -20.12 -4.07
N LYS A 64 2.54 -18.96 -4.73
CA LYS A 64 3.81 -18.48 -5.31
C LYS A 64 4.84 -18.12 -4.24
N PHE A 65 4.39 -17.60 -3.10
CA PHE A 65 5.26 -17.21 -1.99
C PHE A 65 5.11 -18.18 -0.82
N ARG A 66 6.23 -18.44 -0.14
CA ARG A 66 6.27 -19.31 1.04
C ARG A 66 5.50 -18.70 2.20
N ASP A 67 5.71 -17.41 2.44
CA ASP A 67 5.17 -16.63 3.55
C ASP A 67 4.92 -15.18 3.10
N ASP A 68 4.26 -14.39 3.96
CA ASP A 68 3.96 -12.99 3.69
C ASP A 68 5.23 -12.15 3.51
N ARG A 69 6.29 -12.51 4.24
CA ARG A 69 7.58 -11.81 4.15
C ARG A 69 8.21 -11.95 2.77
N ALA A 70 8.09 -13.13 2.14
CA ALA A 70 8.51 -13.34 0.76
C ALA A 70 7.66 -12.52 -0.23
N ALA A 71 6.35 -12.40 0.00
CA ALA A 71 5.49 -11.53 -0.80
C ALA A 71 5.88 -10.04 -0.65
N TRP A 72 6.10 -9.57 0.57
CA TRP A 72 6.55 -8.20 0.85
C TRP A 72 7.89 -7.88 0.16
N SER A 73 8.85 -8.80 0.25
CA SER A 73 10.16 -8.65 -0.43
C SER A 73 10.01 -8.45 -1.93
N HIS A 74 9.12 -9.22 -2.57
CA HIS A 74 8.81 -9.10 -4.00
C HIS A 74 8.14 -7.76 -4.32
N ILE A 75 7.11 -7.38 -3.55
CA ILE A 75 6.36 -6.14 -3.76
C ILE A 75 7.28 -4.92 -3.65
N VAL A 76 8.13 -4.86 -2.62
CA VAL A 76 9.10 -3.77 -2.43
C VAL A 76 10.10 -3.71 -3.58
N ALA A 77 10.61 -4.85 -4.05
CA ALA A 77 11.52 -4.89 -5.18
C ALA A 77 10.86 -4.37 -6.48
N CYS A 78 9.62 -4.78 -6.74
CA CYS A 78 8.87 -4.30 -7.90
C CYS A 78 8.48 -2.82 -7.79
N ALA A 79 8.13 -2.32 -6.61
CA ALA A 79 7.85 -0.91 -6.37
C ALA A 79 9.08 -0.05 -6.66
N ARG A 80 10.27 -0.45 -6.16
CA ARG A 80 11.56 0.20 -6.46
C ARG A 80 11.92 0.15 -7.95
N GLY A 81 11.46 -0.88 -8.66
CA GLY A 81 11.56 -1.00 -10.11
C GLY A 81 10.59 -0.09 -10.88
N GLY A 82 9.78 0.73 -10.21
CA GLY A 82 8.82 1.65 -10.81
C GLY A 82 7.45 1.04 -11.11
N SER A 83 7.12 -0.13 -10.55
CA SER A 83 5.82 -0.75 -10.78
C SER A 83 4.70 -0.03 -10.05
N VAL A 84 3.78 0.57 -10.82
CA VAL A 84 2.64 1.34 -10.30
C VAL A 84 1.70 0.50 -9.42
N LEU A 85 1.46 -0.76 -9.77
CA LEU A 85 0.63 -1.67 -8.96
C LEU A 85 1.18 -1.82 -7.55
N HIS A 86 2.49 -2.06 -7.45
CA HIS A 86 3.17 -2.34 -6.19
C HIS A 86 3.34 -1.09 -5.33
N MET A 87 3.67 0.05 -5.94
CA MET A 87 3.69 1.34 -5.24
C MET A 87 2.32 1.67 -4.65
N ARG A 88 1.24 1.52 -5.43
CA ARG A 88 -0.13 1.74 -4.94
C ARG A 88 -0.51 0.81 -3.81
N ALA A 89 -0.10 -0.45 -3.84
CA ALA A 89 -0.37 -1.37 -2.75
C ALA A 89 0.33 -0.96 -1.45
N LEU A 90 1.58 -0.52 -1.55
CA LEU A 90 2.35 -0.01 -0.42
C LEU A 90 1.81 1.32 0.13
N ASP A 91 1.16 2.14 -0.70
CA ASP A 91 0.47 3.35 -0.27
C ASP A 91 -0.88 3.06 0.41
N LEU A 92 -1.48 1.89 0.15
CA LEU A 92 -2.79 1.48 0.68
C LEU A 92 -2.72 0.76 2.03
N VAL A 93 -1.61 0.10 2.36
CA VAL A 93 -1.48 -0.60 3.65
C VAL A 93 -1.56 0.35 4.82
N ASP A 94 -2.04 -0.15 5.95
CA ASP A 94 -2.11 0.67 7.15
C ASP A 94 -0.71 1.01 7.68
N ARG A 95 -0.65 2.00 8.57
CA ARG A 95 0.61 2.51 9.11
C ARG A 95 1.46 1.44 9.78
N ARG A 96 0.85 0.48 10.49
CA ARG A 96 1.59 -0.56 11.22
C ARG A 96 2.18 -1.58 10.26
N GLU A 97 1.38 -2.02 9.29
CA GLU A 97 1.85 -2.89 8.22
C GLU A 97 2.99 -2.23 7.42
N ARG A 98 2.81 -0.95 7.05
CA ARG A 98 3.85 -0.15 6.39
C ARG A 98 5.16 -0.16 7.18
N LEU A 99 5.10 0.16 8.49
CA LEU A 99 6.27 0.18 9.36
C LEU A 99 6.93 -1.21 9.47
N ALA A 100 6.15 -2.29 9.49
CA ALA A 100 6.69 -3.64 9.51
C ALA A 100 7.46 -3.99 8.22
N ILE A 101 6.90 -3.60 7.06
CA ILE A 101 7.55 -3.78 5.76
C ILE A 101 8.81 -2.91 5.66
N GLU A 102 8.74 -1.62 6.03
CA GLU A 102 9.90 -0.71 6.02
C GLU A 102 11.02 -1.19 6.95
N ALA A 103 10.68 -1.68 8.15
CA ALA A 103 11.66 -2.25 9.08
C ALA A 103 12.31 -3.52 8.51
N ALA A 104 11.60 -4.29 7.69
CA ALA A 104 12.09 -5.53 7.10
C ALA A 104 12.96 -5.33 5.86
N PHE A 105 12.64 -4.33 5.02
CA PHE A 105 13.22 -4.19 3.67
C PHE A 105 13.75 -2.80 3.33
N GLY A 106 13.60 -1.84 4.24
CA GLY A 106 13.93 -0.42 4.04
C GLY A 106 12.81 0.36 3.32
N PRO A 107 12.94 1.70 3.24
CA PRO A 107 12.00 2.53 2.49
C PRO A 107 12.05 2.21 0.99
N TRP A 108 10.94 2.44 0.29
CA TRP A 108 10.80 2.22 -1.15
C TRP A 108 10.55 3.52 -1.91
#